data_AF-A0A7K1DLJ0-F1
#
_entry.id   AF-A0A7K1DLJ0-F1
#
_cell.length_a   1.000
_cell.length_b   1.000
_cell.length_c   1.000
_cell.angle_alpha   90.00
_cell.angle_beta   90.00
_cell.angle_gamma   90.00
#
_symmetry.space_group_name_H-M   'P 1'
#
loop_
_entity.id
_entity.type
_entity.pdbx_description
1 polymer ?
#
loop_
_entity_poly.entity_id
_entity_poly.type
_entity_poly.pdbx_seq_one_letter_code
_entity_poly.pdbx_strand_id
1 'polypeptide(L)' 'MTDAFSSIDLAQELTLALEMADAGDAIAYAYFEKQNFTLSRKADHSEVTQADRETETAIV' A
#
# COMPACT_ATOMS: atom_id res chain seq x y z
N MET A 1 15.39 -19.31 14.89
CA MET A 1 14.46 -18.40 14.18
C MET A 1 14.80 -18.47 12.70
N THR A 2 14.51 -19.61 12.06
CA THR A 2 14.97 -19.91 10.68
C THR A 2 13.97 -20.77 9.89
N ASP A 3 12.79 -21.05 10.44
CA ASP A 3 11.86 -22.04 9.88
C ASP A 3 10.56 -21.44 9.33
N ALA A 4 10.42 -20.11 9.37
CA ALA A 4 9.25 -19.42 8.83
C ALA A 4 9.38 -19.11 7.33
N PHE A 5 10.61 -19.00 6.81
CA PHE A 5 10.88 -18.67 5.40
C PHE A 5 11.01 -19.92 4.51
N SER A 6 11.23 -21.09 5.09
CA SER A 6 11.37 -22.37 4.38
C SER A 6 10.03 -22.88 3.83
N SER A 7 8.91 -22.42 4.37
CA SER A 7 7.54 -22.81 3.98
C SER A 7 6.82 -21.77 3.11
N ILE A 8 7.46 -20.64 2.81
CA ILE A 8 6.84 -19.58 2.00
C ILE A 8 6.88 -19.99 0.53
N ASP A 9 5.69 -20.12 -0.07
CA ASP A 9 5.58 -20.22 -1.52
C ASP A 9 5.77 -18.84 -2.15
N LEU A 10 6.97 -18.59 -2.67
CA LEU A 10 7.32 -17.31 -3.28
C LEU A 10 6.44 -16.96 -4.49
N ALA A 11 5.87 -17.93 -5.19
CA ALA A 11 4.97 -17.66 -6.31
C ALA A 11 3.61 -17.16 -5.80
N GLN A 12 3.12 -17.74 -4.70
CA GLN A 12 1.91 -17.26 -4.03
C GLN A 12 2.11 -15.85 -3.46
N GLU A 13 3.22 -15.60 -2.76
CA GLU A 13 3.51 -14.27 -2.22
C GLU A 13 3.68 -13.22 -3.31
N LEU A 14 4.31 -13.58 -4.45
CA LEU A 14 4.40 -12.67 -5.59
C LEU A 14 3.02 -12.33 -6.16
N THR A 15 2.14 -13.33 -6.28
CA THR A 15 0.78 -13.12 -6.77
C THR A 15 0.02 -12.17 -5.84
N LEU A 16 0.08 -12.40 -4.53
CA LEU A 16 -0.52 -11.53 -3.53
C LEU A 16 0.05 -10.09 -3.60
N ALA A 17 1.37 -9.96 -3.70
CA ALA A 17 2.03 -8.65 -3.79
C ALA A 17 1.60 -7.86 -5.03
N LEU A 18 1.41 -8.53 -6.18
CA LEU A 18 0.91 -7.90 -7.40
C LEU A 18 -0.55 -7.44 -7.24
N GLU A 19 -1.42 -8.28 -6.64
CA GLU A 19 -2.81 -7.91 -6.37
C GLU A 19 -2.92 -6.70 -5.44
N MET A 20 -2.09 -6.65 -4.39
CA MET A 20 -1.99 -5.50 -3.48
C MET A 20 -1.49 -4.25 -4.20
N ALA A 21 -0.50 -4.39 -5.10
CA ALA A 21 0.03 -3.28 -5.87
C ALA A 21 -1.01 -2.69 -6.81
N ASP A 22 -1.78 -3.54 -7.52
CA ASP A 22 -2.87 -3.10 -8.40
C ASP A 22 -3.97 -2.37 -7.60
N ALA A 23 -4.32 -2.88 -6.41
CA ALA A 23 -5.31 -2.25 -5.55
C ALA A 23 -4.84 -0.87 -5.04
N GLY A 24 -3.57 -0.76 -4.62
CA GLY A 24 -2.99 0.52 -4.20
C GLY A 24 -2.87 1.54 -5.33
N ASP A 25 -2.45 1.09 -6.52
CA ASP A 25 -2.34 1.95 -7.71
C ASP A 25 -3.70 2.53 -8.11
N ALA A 26 -4.76 1.72 -8.10
CA ALA A 26 -6.11 2.19 -8.42
C ALA A 26 -6.58 3.33 -7.49
N ILE A 27 -6.20 3.30 -6.21
CA ILE A 27 -6.50 4.35 -5.23
C ILE A 27 -5.66 5.60 -5.52
N ALA A 28 -4.33 5.44 -5.61
CA ALA A 28 -3.42 6.56 -5.85
C ALA A 28 -3.73 7.28 -7.17
N TYR A 29 -4.01 6.52 -8.23
CA TYR A 29 -4.37 7.02 -9.54
C TYR A 29 -5.65 7.88 -9.50
N ALA A 30 -6.69 7.42 -8.79
CA ALA A 30 -7.93 8.18 -8.67
C ALA A 30 -7.74 9.55 -7.98
N TYR A 31 -6.85 9.62 -6.97
CA TYR A 31 -6.49 10.88 -6.31
C TYR A 31 -5.64 11.78 -7.21
N PHE A 32 -4.72 11.20 -7.98
CA PHE A 32 -3.90 11.91 -8.95
C PHE A 32 -4.75 12.56 -10.04
N GLU A 33 -5.67 11.81 -10.66
CA GLU A 33 -6.55 12.33 -11.71
C GLU A 33 -7.47 13.45 -11.22
N LYS A 34 -8.05 13.29 -10.02
CA LYS A 34 -8.96 14.28 -9.45
C LYS A 34 -8.25 15.48 -8.84
N GLN A 35 -6.94 15.39 -8.62
CA GLN A 35 -6.13 16.39 -7.92
C GLN A 35 -6.74 16.85 -6.58
N ASN A 36 -7.41 15.92 -5.89
CA ASN A 36 -8.19 16.22 -4.70
C ASN A 36 -7.79 15.29 -3.57
N PHE A 37 -6.71 15.63 -2.87
CA PHE A 37 -6.26 14.94 -1.67
C PHE A 37 -5.99 15.93 -0.55
N THR A 38 -6.10 15.45 0.69
CA THR A 38 -5.70 16.21 1.87
C THR A 38 -4.28 15.83 2.26
N LEU A 39 -3.42 16.84 2.46
CA LEU A 39 -2.09 16.66 3.05
C LEU A 39 -2.19 16.75 4.58
N SER A 40 -1.58 15.80 5.26
CA SER A 40 -1.45 15.75 6.72
C SER A 40 0.00 15.46 7.11
N ARG A 41 0.32 15.60 8.41
CA ARG A 41 1.62 15.21 8.95
C ARG A 41 1.48 14.17 10.04
N LYS A 42 2.39 13.20 10.06
CA LYS A 42 2.54 12.21 11.12
C LYS A 42 3.24 12.85 12.33
N ALA A 43 3.34 12.10 13.44
CA ALA A 43 3.98 12.57 14.67
C ALA A 43 5.47 12.89 14.50
N ASP A 44 6.14 12.25 13.54
CA ASP A 44 7.53 12.50 13.15
C ASP A 44 7.70 13.64 12.13
N HIS A 45 6.62 14.40 11.88
CA HIS A 45 6.53 15.48 10.90
C HIS A 45 6.67 15.07 9.42
N SER A 46 6.72 13.78 9.12
CA SER A 46 6.63 13.31 7.73
C SER A 46 5.25 13.59 7.15
N GLU A 47 5.20 13.84 5.84
CA GLU A 47 3.97 14.07 5.11
C GLU A 47 3.21 12.75 4.88
N VAL A 48 1.89 12.82 4.91
CA VAL A 48 1.00 11.71 4.59
C VAL A 48 -0.27 12.26 3.97
N THR A 49 -0.67 11.71 2.84
CA THR A 49 -1.89 12.06 2.13
C THR A 49 -3.03 11.14 2.52
N GLN A 50 -4.24 11.52 2.12
CA GLN A 50 -5.39 10.62 2.20
C GLN A 50 -5.19 9.36 1.34
N ALA A 51 -4.56 9.50 0.16
CA ALA A 51 -4.26 8.38 -0.73
C ALA A 51 -3.35 7.33 -0.05
N ASP A 52 -2.34 7.77 0.71
CA ASP A 52 -1.44 6.88 1.45
C ASP A 52 -2.20 6.05 2.49
N ARG A 53 -3.11 6.67 3.24
CA ARG A 53 -3.89 6.00 4.30
C ARG A 53 -4.91 5.02 3.74
N GLU A 54 -5.57 5.40 2.65
CA GLU A 54 -6.54 4.53 1.97
C GLU A 54 -5.84 3.35 1.28
N THR A 55 -4.66 3.58 0.71
CA THR A 55 -3.80 2.51 0.17
C THR A 55 -3.41 1.52 1.27
N GLU A 56 -2.91 2.01 2.41
CA GLU A 56 -2.56 1.15 3.56
C GLU A 56 -3.75 0.31 4.03
N THR A 57 -4.95 0.91 4.10
CA THR A 57 -6.19 0.21 4.49
C THR A 57 -6.62 -0.86 3.47
N ALA A 58 -6.31 -0.66 2.19
CA ALA A 58 -6.71 -1.59 1.12
C ALA A 58 -5.81 -2.82 1.05
N ILE A 59 -4.56 -2.73 1.53
CA ILE A 59 -3.55 -3.76 1.37
C ILE A 59 -3.11 -4.42 2.69
N VAL A 60 -3.62 -3.99 3.85
CA VAL A 60 -3.30 -4.54 5.19
C VAL A 60 -4.55 -5.08 5.86
#